data_AF-A0A958D024-F1
#
_entry.id   AF-A0A958D024-F1
#
_cell.length_a   1.000
_cell.length_b   1.000
_cell.length_c   1.000
_cell.angle_alpha   90.00
_cell.angle_beta   90.00
_cell.angle_gamma   90.00
#
_symmetry.space_group_name_H-M   'P 1'
#
loop_
_entity.id
_entity.type
_entity.pdbx_description
1 polymer ?
#
loop_
_entity_poly.entity_id
_entity_poly.type
_entity_poly.pdbx_seq_one_letter_code
_entity_poly.pdbx_strand_id
1 'polypeptide(L)'
;MYQSQYFVDKTTDTFADTLMAYGVASLLDRLLRDNIGQRTVRITDMGSAFAINLEARIEEGFEELDWFCDLPFIETRSKKPPEGWLGQVLNYDRQRNRNADYFAARKQLPKEALRPGATVDEYPQLGQVNALKPRPDWQIIAQINQMQSITAYSQVLDAWFECRDCFADLLQTLLALFATAPNDLDAATAAWKSLKKARGIQAKDTATPVQVLNPAMGKGLNRAKADGATRLGNPDSFWPLEYLKFWGMREAGIPRVVQATQGGGRGPRDRKTYVLHPVNLSLATHQRVYAAFNESMWAATAVKMDILAALRYADIYLAQWLTGQLDDARWGEEPGDHVSGLTAAFYKDMGSAVALLNLSEIALPRWMAVVDAEAGAQYRELLEEHRRVVSSLGERNADEYRLLTNYRDFLSGHNLAPFFEFCSAYSALLMSRMERGQWAPRFLTTNLEVLIVAHDRKLEPILASPGFQNVARAIRLSTVRPQFFKAKNQKGPYDVRYGLGTDLMRKAAYPDRFIQALAEFMFAYNQENAQIHERYKGNPPVRRANITTDDIAQVTKLIDDYDAQTVGNLLVAYGYAREPREPEEQGADVGDESGDDSGDNDSAQDE
;
A
#
# COMPACT_ATOMS: atom_id res chain seq x y z
N MET A 1 37.11 -9.27 -2.07
CA MET A 1 36.44 -9.47 -0.77
C MET A 1 36.13 -8.13 -0.11
N TYR A 2 37.11 -7.24 0.04
CA TYR A 2 36.92 -5.85 0.52
C TYR A 2 36.42 -4.91 -0.60
N GLN A 3 35.13 -4.96 -0.90
CA GLN A 3 34.52 -4.15 -1.94
C GLN A 3 33.64 -3.05 -1.34
N SER A 4 33.39 -1.99 -2.10
CA SER A 4 32.35 -1.00 -1.81
C SER A 4 31.01 -1.36 -2.48
N GLN A 5 30.94 -2.48 -3.19
CA GLN A 5 29.76 -2.92 -3.91
C GLN A 5 29.66 -4.46 -3.85
N TYR A 6 28.45 -4.95 -3.58
CA TYR A 6 28.09 -6.36 -3.56
C TYR A 6 26.81 -6.58 -4.38
N PHE A 7 26.54 -7.82 -4.77
CA PHE A 7 25.44 -8.14 -5.67
C PHE A 7 24.59 -9.31 -5.16
N VAL A 8 23.29 -9.23 -5.35
CA VAL A 8 22.32 -10.31 -5.09
C VAL A 8 21.55 -10.58 -6.37
N ASP A 9 21.76 -11.77 -6.95
CA ASP A 9 21.05 -12.16 -8.17
C ASP A 9 19.55 -12.38 -7.93
N LYS A 10 18.73 -12.02 -8.92
CA LYS A 10 17.30 -12.38 -8.93
C LYS A 10 17.14 -13.75 -9.60
N THR A 11 16.99 -14.78 -8.78
CA THR A 11 16.98 -16.18 -9.25
C THR A 11 15.60 -16.81 -9.24
N THR A 12 14.66 -16.23 -8.50
CA THR A 12 13.30 -16.78 -8.33
C THR A 12 12.22 -15.94 -8.98
N ASP A 13 12.52 -14.68 -9.31
CA ASP A 13 11.55 -13.65 -9.72
C ASP A 13 10.37 -13.56 -8.74
N THR A 14 10.66 -13.76 -7.45
CA THR A 14 9.71 -13.59 -6.35
C THR A 14 10.27 -12.66 -5.31
N PHE A 15 9.47 -12.30 -4.30
CA PHE A 15 10.00 -11.50 -3.19
C PHE A 15 11.15 -12.18 -2.44
N ALA A 16 11.41 -13.48 -2.64
CA ALA A 16 12.55 -14.16 -2.01
C ALA A 16 13.89 -13.51 -2.36
N ASP A 17 14.02 -13.00 -3.60
CA ASP A 17 15.21 -12.27 -4.05
C ASP A 17 15.30 -10.89 -3.37
N THR A 18 14.18 -10.21 -3.23
CA THR A 18 14.10 -8.94 -2.48
C THR A 18 14.43 -9.12 -1.00
N LEU A 19 13.91 -10.18 -0.36
CA LEU A 19 14.26 -10.53 1.01
C LEU A 19 15.75 -10.84 1.15
N MET A 20 16.35 -11.52 0.17
CA MET A 20 17.80 -11.73 0.15
C MET A 20 18.55 -10.40 0.12
N ALA A 21 18.16 -9.48 -0.77
CA ALA A 21 18.80 -8.18 -0.90
C ALA A 21 18.77 -7.37 0.42
N TYR A 22 17.62 -7.31 1.10
CA TYR A 22 17.54 -6.68 2.43
C TYR A 22 18.38 -7.41 3.47
N GLY A 23 18.37 -8.75 3.49
CA GLY A 23 19.17 -9.54 4.42
C GLY A 23 20.68 -9.31 4.26
N VAL A 24 21.18 -9.32 3.03
CA VAL A 24 22.58 -9.04 2.72
C VAL A 24 22.93 -7.59 3.02
N ALA A 25 22.05 -6.64 2.69
CA ALA A 25 22.29 -5.23 3.00
C ALA A 25 22.36 -4.99 4.52
N SER A 26 21.51 -5.63 5.31
CA SER A 26 21.55 -5.55 6.77
C SER A 26 22.80 -6.20 7.36
N LEU A 27 23.26 -7.32 6.79
CA LEU A 27 24.54 -7.91 7.16
C LEU A 27 25.69 -6.92 6.90
N LEU A 28 25.75 -6.33 5.71
CA LEU A 28 26.81 -5.39 5.33
C LEU A 28 26.76 -4.10 6.17
N ASP A 29 25.56 -3.59 6.47
CA ASP A 29 25.37 -2.44 7.37
C ASP A 29 25.88 -2.75 8.79
N ARG A 30 25.58 -3.95 9.30
CA ARG A 30 26.07 -4.40 10.60
C ARG A 30 27.60 -4.51 10.61
N LEU A 31 28.18 -5.09 9.57
CA LEU A 31 29.64 -5.22 9.43
C LEU A 31 30.34 -3.86 9.38
N LEU A 32 29.84 -2.92 8.56
CA LEU A 32 30.41 -1.58 8.49
C LEU A 32 30.31 -0.84 9.82
N ARG A 33 29.15 -0.92 10.46
CA ARG A 33 28.89 -0.25 11.73
C ARG A 33 29.86 -0.69 12.82
N ASP A 34 30.10 -1.99 12.91
CA ASP A 34 30.97 -2.55 13.95
C ASP A 34 32.46 -2.46 13.56
N ASN A 35 32.80 -2.39 12.26
CA ASN A 35 34.19 -2.28 11.79
C ASN A 35 34.72 -0.84 11.75
N ILE A 36 33.99 0.09 11.12
CA ILE A 36 34.45 1.48 10.86
C ILE A 36 33.42 2.57 11.24
N GLY A 37 32.32 2.17 11.88
CA GLY A 37 31.23 3.04 12.31
C GLY A 37 30.10 3.17 11.30
N GLN A 38 29.06 3.92 11.67
CA GLN A 38 27.86 4.07 10.84
C GLN A 38 28.18 4.70 9.49
N ARG A 39 27.75 4.05 8.40
CA ARG A 39 27.93 4.47 7.01
C ARG A 39 26.66 4.18 6.22
N THR A 40 26.51 4.83 5.07
CA THR A 40 25.36 4.61 4.19
C THR A 40 25.49 3.27 3.45
N VAL A 41 24.47 2.43 3.56
CA VAL A 41 24.27 1.25 2.71
C VAL A 41 23.05 1.47 1.83
N ARG A 42 23.21 1.28 0.52
CA ARG A 42 22.18 1.56 -0.50
C ARG A 42 21.91 0.33 -1.35
N ILE A 43 20.63 0.02 -1.53
CA ILE A 43 20.17 -1.03 -2.45
C ILE A 43 19.72 -0.36 -3.74
N THR A 44 20.22 -0.86 -4.87
CA THR A 44 19.88 -0.39 -6.21
C THR A 44 19.44 -1.57 -7.08
N ASP A 45 18.29 -1.46 -7.72
CA ASP A 45 17.83 -2.47 -8.68
C ASP A 45 18.54 -2.29 -10.04
N MET A 46 19.25 -3.33 -10.48
CA MET A 46 19.99 -3.37 -11.75
C MET A 46 19.30 -4.24 -12.82
N GLY A 47 18.02 -4.58 -12.63
CA GLY A 47 17.28 -5.49 -13.50
C GLY A 47 17.43 -6.94 -13.06
N SER A 48 18.52 -7.62 -13.47
CA SER A 48 18.74 -9.05 -13.16
C SER A 48 19.33 -9.32 -11.78
N ALA A 49 19.77 -8.29 -11.08
CA ALA A 49 20.35 -8.36 -9.74
C ALA A 49 20.07 -7.07 -8.96
N PHE A 50 20.22 -7.12 -7.64
CA PHE A 50 20.35 -5.94 -6.81
C PHE A 50 21.82 -5.66 -6.55
N ALA A 51 22.24 -4.40 -6.68
CA ALA A 51 23.53 -3.92 -6.22
C ALA A 51 23.38 -3.32 -4.82
N ILE A 52 24.25 -3.71 -3.89
CA ILE A 52 24.34 -3.15 -2.55
C ILE A 52 25.62 -2.31 -2.48
N ASN A 53 25.44 -1.00 -2.51
CA ASN A 53 26.50 0.00 -2.52
C ASN A 53 26.78 0.48 -1.11
N LEU A 54 28.05 0.44 -0.72
CA LEU A 54 28.56 0.88 0.56
C LEU A 54 29.29 2.22 0.39
N GLU A 55 28.98 3.19 1.24
CA GLU A 55 29.68 4.49 1.25
C GLU A 55 31.18 4.34 1.52
N ALA A 56 31.55 3.36 2.33
CA ALA A 56 32.92 2.95 2.57
C ALA A 56 33.05 1.45 2.37
N ARG A 57 34.21 1.00 1.88
CA ARG A 57 34.53 -0.42 1.79
C ARG A 57 34.66 -1.02 3.19
N ILE A 58 34.39 -2.32 3.29
CA ILE A 58 34.78 -3.10 4.47
C ILE A 58 36.31 -3.11 4.54
N GLU A 59 36.89 -2.85 5.72
CA GLU A 59 38.34 -2.82 5.94
C GLU A 59 38.84 -4.09 6.64
N GLU A 60 40.15 -4.31 6.61
CA GLU A 60 40.80 -5.35 7.42
C GLU A 60 40.49 -5.09 8.91
N GLY A 61 40.29 -6.17 9.68
CA GLY A 61 39.88 -6.10 11.09
C GLY A 61 38.40 -6.46 11.33
N PHE A 62 37.59 -6.61 10.27
CA PHE A 62 36.24 -7.18 10.41
C PHE A 62 36.29 -8.64 10.90
N GLU A 63 37.43 -9.31 10.72
CA GLU A 63 37.70 -10.66 11.21
C GLU A 63 37.76 -10.73 12.75
N GLU A 64 37.98 -9.60 13.42
CA GLU A 64 38.03 -9.49 14.88
C GLU A 64 36.64 -9.23 15.49
N LEU A 65 35.60 -9.11 14.66
CA LEU A 65 34.24 -8.85 15.13
C LEU A 65 33.70 -10.03 15.94
N ASP A 66 33.13 -9.69 17.10
CA ASP A 66 32.38 -10.65 17.91
C ASP A 66 31.18 -11.21 17.13
N TRP A 67 30.80 -12.44 17.47
CA TRP A 67 29.59 -13.05 16.93
C TRP A 67 28.36 -12.20 17.26
N PHE A 68 27.50 -11.99 16.26
CA PHE A 68 26.22 -11.29 16.42
C PHE A 68 25.06 -12.05 15.78
N CYS A 69 23.85 -11.77 16.25
CA CYS A 69 22.62 -12.24 15.64
C CYS A 69 21.48 -11.26 15.93
N ASP A 70 21.07 -10.51 14.89
CA ASP A 70 19.97 -9.55 15.01
C ASP A 70 18.58 -10.21 14.90
N LEU A 71 18.54 -11.49 14.51
CA LEU A 71 17.33 -12.30 14.57
C LEU A 71 17.11 -12.87 15.99
N PRO A 72 15.94 -12.63 16.61
CA PRO A 72 15.65 -13.18 17.92
C PRO A 72 15.31 -14.67 17.86
N PHE A 73 15.85 -15.47 18.79
CA PHE A 73 15.39 -16.85 18.92
C PHE A 73 13.93 -16.88 19.41
N ILE A 74 13.03 -17.48 18.62
CA ILE A 74 11.62 -17.62 18.98
C ILE A 74 11.45 -18.88 19.85
N GLU A 75 11.35 -18.67 21.15
CA GLU A 75 11.10 -19.73 22.12
C GLU A 75 9.63 -20.15 22.08
N THR A 76 9.40 -21.46 21.89
CA THR A 76 8.09 -22.10 21.98
C THR A 76 8.15 -23.30 22.93
N ARG A 77 7.02 -23.95 23.19
CA ARG A 77 7.01 -25.19 23.98
C ARG A 77 7.91 -26.29 23.41
N SER A 78 8.12 -26.29 22.09
CA SER A 78 8.89 -27.33 21.36
C SER A 78 10.28 -26.89 20.91
N LYS A 79 10.60 -25.58 21.01
CA LYS A 79 11.85 -25.00 20.53
C LYS A 79 12.42 -24.09 21.60
N LYS A 80 13.63 -24.42 22.05
CA LYS A 80 14.39 -23.66 23.03
C LYS A 80 15.70 -23.19 22.39
N PRO A 81 16.24 -22.03 22.81
CA PRO A 81 17.54 -21.60 22.33
C PRO A 81 18.62 -22.62 22.70
N PRO A 82 19.69 -22.74 21.89
CA PRO A 82 20.89 -23.48 22.26
C PRO A 82 21.46 -23.03 23.61
N GLU A 83 22.14 -23.95 24.29
CA GLU A 83 22.88 -23.59 25.50
C GLU A 83 23.96 -22.55 25.19
N GLY A 84 24.04 -21.49 26.01
CA GLY A 84 24.98 -20.39 25.80
C GLY A 84 24.56 -19.39 24.71
N TRP A 85 23.32 -19.44 24.20
CA TRP A 85 22.82 -18.46 23.23
C TRP A 85 23.03 -17.01 23.68
N LEU A 86 23.71 -16.22 22.86
CA LEU A 86 24.10 -14.84 23.18
C LEU A 86 23.11 -13.79 22.62
N GLY A 87 22.23 -14.19 21.70
CA GLY A 87 21.28 -13.28 21.04
C GLY A 87 20.00 -13.03 21.85
N GLN A 88 19.10 -12.20 21.30
CA GLN A 88 17.77 -11.98 21.90
C GLN A 88 16.95 -13.29 21.90
N VAL A 89 16.20 -13.54 22.98
CA VAL A 89 15.23 -14.65 23.06
C VAL A 89 13.82 -14.06 23.27
N LEU A 90 12.84 -14.56 22.50
CA LEU A 90 11.46 -14.13 22.56
C LEU A 90 10.53 -15.31 22.85
N ASN A 91 9.85 -15.24 24.00
CA ASN A 91 8.81 -16.21 24.33
C ASN A 91 7.55 -15.95 23.50
N TYR A 92 7.23 -16.87 22.58
CA TYR A 92 6.12 -16.72 21.64
C TYR A 92 4.77 -16.59 22.34
N ASP A 93 4.48 -17.44 23.33
CA ASP A 93 3.19 -17.45 24.02
C ASP A 93 2.98 -16.15 24.82
N ARG A 94 4.04 -15.60 25.42
CA ARG A 94 3.98 -14.29 26.10
C ARG A 94 3.68 -13.15 25.13
N GLN A 95 4.32 -13.11 23.96
CA GLN A 95 4.05 -12.08 22.95
C GLN A 95 2.66 -12.22 22.35
N ARG A 96 2.19 -13.46 22.14
CA ARG A 96 0.83 -13.76 21.70
C ARG A 96 -0.22 -13.23 22.68
N ASN A 97 -0.03 -13.49 23.97
CA ASN A 97 -0.94 -13.01 25.01
C ASN A 97 -0.92 -11.49 25.09
N ARG A 98 0.27 -10.86 25.09
CA ARG A 98 0.39 -9.39 25.06
C ARG A 98 -0.37 -8.77 23.88
N ASN A 99 -0.28 -9.37 22.69
CA ASN A 99 -1.02 -8.90 21.53
C ASN A 99 -2.54 -9.05 21.70
N ALA A 100 -3.01 -10.16 22.27
CA ALA A 100 -4.43 -10.34 22.58
C ALA A 100 -4.91 -9.29 23.60
N ASP A 101 -4.13 -9.06 24.67
CA ASP A 101 -4.43 -8.08 25.71
C ASP A 101 -4.47 -6.65 25.16
N TYR A 102 -3.53 -6.30 24.27
CA TYR A 102 -3.51 -5.00 23.59
C TYR A 102 -4.82 -4.74 22.82
N PHE A 103 -5.25 -5.68 21.99
CA PHE A 103 -6.48 -5.51 21.21
C PHE A 103 -7.73 -5.56 22.09
N ALA A 104 -7.74 -6.37 23.16
CA ALA A 104 -8.82 -6.38 24.12
C ALA A 104 -8.95 -5.03 24.85
N ALA A 105 -7.84 -4.45 25.29
CA ALA A 105 -7.82 -3.13 25.93
C ALA A 105 -8.20 -2.02 24.95
N ARG A 106 -7.72 -2.08 23.69
CA ARG A 106 -8.08 -1.11 22.65
C ARG A 106 -9.57 -1.12 22.31
N LYS A 107 -10.23 -2.30 22.33
CA LYS A 107 -11.69 -2.43 22.13
C LYS A 107 -12.52 -1.74 23.22
N GLN A 108 -11.94 -1.49 24.39
CA GLN A 108 -12.61 -0.82 25.51
C GLN A 108 -12.47 0.72 25.47
N LEU A 109 -11.65 1.26 24.57
CA LEU A 109 -11.46 2.70 24.45
C LEU A 109 -12.67 3.37 23.77
N PRO A 110 -13.03 4.60 24.19
CA PRO A 110 -14.00 5.41 23.46
C PRO A 110 -13.47 5.80 22.08
N LYS A 111 -14.36 6.07 21.12
CA LYS A 111 -13.98 6.38 19.73
C LYS A 111 -13.08 7.61 19.65
N GLU A 112 -13.32 8.59 20.52
CA GLU A 112 -12.56 9.83 20.61
C GLU A 112 -11.11 9.60 21.07
N ALA A 113 -10.87 8.57 21.90
CA ALA A 113 -9.51 8.18 22.29
C ALA A 113 -8.76 7.44 21.17
N LEU A 114 -9.47 6.92 20.17
CA LEU A 114 -8.90 6.21 19.02
C LEU A 114 -8.57 7.15 17.86
N ARG A 115 -8.91 8.45 17.95
CA ARG A 115 -8.61 9.44 16.91
C ARG A 115 -7.09 9.65 16.78
N PRO A 116 -6.57 9.89 15.56
CA PRO A 116 -5.18 10.30 15.37
C PRO A 116 -4.87 11.55 16.20
N GLY A 117 -3.75 11.54 16.92
CA GLY A 117 -3.32 12.67 17.76
C GLY A 117 -3.90 12.71 19.19
N ALA A 118 -4.80 11.79 19.56
CA ALA A 118 -5.21 11.65 20.96
C ALA A 118 -4.01 11.38 21.88
N THR A 119 -3.93 12.11 22.98
CA THR A 119 -2.82 12.02 23.93
C THR A 119 -3.23 11.31 25.21
N VAL A 120 -2.24 10.82 25.96
CA VAL A 120 -2.46 10.23 27.29
C VAL A 120 -3.00 11.27 28.28
N ASP A 121 -2.68 12.55 28.07
CA ASP A 121 -3.20 13.65 28.89
C ASP A 121 -4.69 13.87 28.69
N GLU A 122 -5.17 13.74 27.44
CA GLU A 122 -6.60 13.79 27.10
C GLU A 122 -7.34 12.51 27.53
N TYR A 123 -6.70 11.35 27.33
CA TYR A 123 -7.29 10.04 27.60
C TYR A 123 -6.29 9.13 28.35
N PRO A 124 -6.27 9.17 29.70
CA PRO A 124 -5.31 8.40 30.50
C PRO A 124 -5.33 6.88 30.24
N GLN A 125 -6.46 6.33 29.79
CA GLN A 125 -6.60 4.92 29.41
C GLN A 125 -5.66 4.53 28.26
N LEU A 126 -5.25 5.48 27.41
CA LEU A 126 -4.24 5.26 26.37
C LEU A 126 -2.90 4.84 26.97
N GLY A 127 -2.55 5.31 28.17
CA GLY A 127 -1.31 4.89 28.83
C GLY A 127 -1.26 3.37 29.06
N GLN A 128 -2.38 2.76 29.47
CA GLN A 128 -2.48 1.31 29.68
C GLN A 128 -2.39 0.54 28.35
N VAL A 129 -3.09 1.02 27.31
CA VAL A 129 -3.06 0.41 25.98
C VAL A 129 -1.67 0.52 25.34
N ASN A 130 -1.02 1.68 25.48
CA ASN A 130 0.33 1.91 24.97
C ASN A 130 1.38 1.03 25.67
N ALA A 131 1.23 0.78 26.98
CA ALA A 131 2.09 -0.16 27.70
C ALA A 131 1.97 -1.60 27.14
N LEU A 132 0.79 -1.98 26.64
CA LEU A 132 0.54 -3.27 26.01
C LEU A 132 0.95 -3.33 24.53
N LYS A 133 1.34 -2.22 23.90
CA LYS A 133 1.66 -2.15 22.46
C LYS A 133 2.57 -3.32 22.04
N PRO A 134 2.16 -4.15 21.07
CA PRO A 134 2.96 -5.25 20.57
C PRO A 134 4.26 -4.76 19.96
N ARG A 135 5.24 -5.65 19.85
CA ARG A 135 6.47 -5.34 19.13
C ARG A 135 6.18 -5.07 17.64
N PRO A 136 6.93 -4.18 16.97
CA PRO A 136 6.73 -3.92 15.54
C PRO A 136 6.87 -5.18 14.65
N ASP A 137 7.73 -6.11 15.03
CA ASP A 137 8.00 -7.36 14.32
C ASP A 137 7.06 -8.52 14.69
N TRP A 138 6.03 -8.28 15.52
CA TRP A 138 5.15 -9.33 16.02
C TRP A 138 4.45 -10.12 14.90
N GLN A 139 3.96 -9.44 13.86
CA GLN A 139 3.23 -10.12 12.77
C GLN A 139 4.14 -11.10 12.00
N ILE A 140 5.44 -10.80 11.91
CA ILE A 140 6.45 -11.64 11.27
C ILE A 140 6.71 -12.88 12.11
N ILE A 141 6.96 -12.69 13.42
CA ILE A 141 7.13 -13.77 14.39
C ILE A 141 5.89 -14.68 14.41
N ALA A 142 4.70 -14.08 14.43
CA ALA A 142 3.43 -14.78 14.40
C ALA A 142 3.30 -15.62 13.11
N GLN A 143 3.66 -15.07 11.96
CA GLN A 143 3.58 -15.78 10.68
C GLN A 143 4.55 -16.96 10.61
N ILE A 144 5.81 -16.79 11.05
CA ILE A 144 6.81 -17.87 11.07
C ILE A 144 6.26 -19.10 11.82
N ASN A 145 5.64 -18.89 12.99
CA ASN A 145 5.05 -19.98 13.75
C ASN A 145 3.76 -20.53 13.12
N GLN A 146 2.86 -19.65 12.66
CA GLN A 146 1.56 -20.05 12.09
C GLN A 146 1.67 -20.79 10.76
N MET A 147 2.70 -20.51 9.94
CA MET A 147 2.99 -21.20 8.69
C MET A 147 3.97 -22.37 8.87
N GLN A 148 4.05 -22.94 10.08
CA GLN A 148 4.88 -24.12 10.40
C GLN A 148 6.37 -23.97 10.05
N SER A 149 6.86 -22.74 9.99
CA SER A 149 8.24 -22.42 9.59
C SER A 149 9.19 -22.31 10.79
N ILE A 150 8.68 -22.43 12.02
CA ILE A 150 9.46 -22.32 13.26
C ILE A 150 10.63 -23.30 13.34
N THR A 151 10.48 -24.51 12.80
CA THR A 151 11.57 -25.50 12.80
C THR A 151 12.71 -25.08 11.87
N ALA A 152 12.39 -24.59 10.66
CA ALA A 152 13.40 -24.10 9.73
C ALA A 152 14.08 -22.84 10.28
N TYR A 153 13.31 -21.94 10.89
CA TYR A 153 13.82 -20.74 11.56
C TYR A 153 14.82 -21.08 12.66
N SER A 154 14.46 -21.96 13.62
CA SER A 154 15.39 -22.37 14.68
C SER A 154 16.63 -23.06 14.11
N GLN A 155 16.49 -23.91 13.09
CA GLN A 155 17.62 -24.62 12.49
C GLN A 155 18.70 -23.70 11.91
N VAL A 156 18.30 -22.62 11.22
CA VAL A 156 19.27 -21.66 10.68
C VAL A 156 19.91 -20.80 11.77
N LEU A 157 19.19 -20.52 12.88
CA LEU A 157 19.76 -19.84 14.04
C LEU A 157 20.76 -20.74 14.80
N ASP A 158 20.42 -22.01 14.98
CA ASP A 158 21.31 -23.00 15.59
C ASP A 158 22.60 -23.13 14.77
N ALA A 159 22.49 -23.22 13.44
CA ALA A 159 23.64 -23.23 12.53
C ALA A 159 24.48 -21.96 12.63
N TRP A 160 23.85 -20.78 12.67
CA TRP A 160 24.54 -19.49 12.83
C TRP A 160 25.30 -19.41 14.16
N PHE A 161 24.73 -19.93 15.25
CA PHE A 161 25.36 -19.97 16.56
C PHE A 161 26.48 -21.00 16.69
N GLU A 162 26.38 -22.14 16.01
CA GLU A 162 27.49 -23.10 15.93
C GLU A 162 28.73 -22.51 15.23
N CYS A 163 28.54 -21.52 14.36
CA CYS A 163 29.64 -20.86 13.63
C CYS A 163 30.38 -19.79 14.44
N ARG A 164 30.00 -19.53 15.71
CA ARG A 164 30.59 -18.45 16.52
C ARG A 164 32.12 -18.52 16.64
N ASP A 165 32.68 -19.73 16.70
CA ASP A 165 34.13 -19.95 16.86
C ASP A 165 34.91 -19.79 15.54
N CYS A 166 34.20 -19.72 14.41
CA CYS A 166 34.78 -19.49 13.07
C CYS A 166 34.00 -18.40 12.31
N PHE A 167 33.49 -17.42 13.04
CA PHE A 167 32.52 -16.47 12.50
C PHE A 167 33.10 -15.64 11.36
N ALA A 168 34.35 -15.18 11.51
CA ALA A 168 35.09 -14.49 10.46
C ALA A 168 35.19 -15.29 9.16
N ASP A 169 35.50 -16.59 9.25
CA ASP A 169 35.63 -17.48 8.08
C ASP A 169 34.26 -17.64 7.35
N LEU A 170 33.15 -17.68 8.11
CA LEU A 170 31.79 -17.71 7.54
C LEU A 170 31.48 -16.39 6.84
N LEU A 171 31.77 -15.24 7.47
CA LEU A 171 31.56 -13.93 6.89
C LEU A 171 32.37 -13.76 5.60
N GLN A 172 33.62 -14.21 5.57
CA GLN A 172 34.44 -14.23 4.35
C GLN A 172 33.77 -15.03 3.22
N THR A 173 33.19 -16.18 3.53
CA THR A 173 32.46 -16.99 2.56
C THR A 173 31.25 -16.24 1.98
N LEU A 174 30.50 -15.53 2.82
CA LEU A 174 29.35 -14.72 2.39
C LEU A 174 29.78 -13.49 1.56
N LEU A 175 30.82 -12.77 2.00
CA LEU A 175 31.37 -11.64 1.26
C LEU A 175 31.89 -12.07 -0.12
N ALA A 176 32.47 -13.26 -0.23
CA ALA A 176 32.90 -13.83 -1.50
C ALA A 176 31.70 -14.21 -2.41
N LEU A 177 30.65 -14.82 -1.84
CA LEU A 177 29.45 -15.20 -2.58
C LEU A 177 28.78 -14.02 -3.27
N PHE A 178 28.64 -12.90 -2.55
CA PHE A 178 27.98 -11.69 -3.06
C PHE A 178 28.96 -10.71 -3.72
N ALA A 179 30.21 -11.10 -3.96
CA ALA A 179 31.25 -10.22 -4.49
C ALA A 179 31.06 -9.87 -5.98
N THR A 180 30.35 -10.72 -6.72
CA THR A 180 30.15 -10.61 -8.17
C THR A 180 28.75 -11.07 -8.56
N ALA A 181 28.25 -10.57 -9.69
CA ALA A 181 27.08 -11.11 -10.39
C ALA A 181 27.56 -11.81 -11.69
N PRO A 182 27.19 -13.07 -11.94
CA PRO A 182 26.36 -13.93 -11.09
C PRO A 182 27.07 -14.38 -9.80
N ASN A 183 26.29 -14.66 -8.76
CA ASN A 183 26.74 -15.18 -7.47
C ASN A 183 27.16 -16.66 -7.61
N ASP A 184 28.40 -16.99 -7.21
CA ASP A 184 28.95 -18.35 -7.30
C ASP A 184 28.56 -19.20 -6.07
N LEU A 185 27.33 -19.72 -6.09
CA LEU A 185 26.78 -20.54 -5.00
C LEU A 185 27.52 -21.87 -4.83
N ASP A 186 28.02 -22.45 -5.91
CA ASP A 186 28.75 -23.73 -5.88
C ASP A 186 30.09 -23.57 -5.16
N ALA A 187 30.84 -22.51 -5.47
CA ALA A 187 32.09 -22.20 -4.78
C ALA A 187 31.86 -21.88 -3.30
N ALA A 188 30.83 -21.09 -2.96
CA ALA A 188 30.50 -20.79 -1.57
C ALA A 188 30.10 -22.04 -0.78
N THR A 189 29.34 -22.95 -1.40
CA THR A 189 28.95 -24.23 -0.79
C THR A 189 30.17 -25.13 -0.57
N ALA A 190 31.11 -25.17 -1.52
CA ALA A 190 32.35 -25.92 -1.39
C ALA A 190 33.28 -25.35 -0.30
N ALA A 191 33.38 -24.02 -0.21
CA ALA A 191 34.13 -23.34 0.84
C ALA A 191 33.53 -23.63 2.22
N TRP A 192 32.20 -23.53 2.36
CA TRP A 192 31.49 -23.89 3.58
C TRP A 192 31.74 -25.34 4.01
N LYS A 193 31.61 -26.31 3.10
CA LYS A 193 31.86 -27.73 3.40
C LYS A 193 33.28 -27.96 3.90
N SER A 194 34.24 -27.25 3.34
CA SER A 194 35.65 -27.31 3.75
C SER A 194 35.85 -26.71 5.15
N LEU A 195 35.28 -25.53 5.40
CA LEU A 195 35.31 -24.85 6.70
C LEU A 195 34.66 -25.70 7.80
N LYS A 196 33.46 -26.21 7.54
CA LYS A 196 32.71 -27.10 8.43
C LYS A 196 33.53 -28.32 8.84
N LYS A 197 34.18 -28.97 7.88
CA LYS A 197 35.06 -30.13 8.14
C LYS A 197 36.28 -29.76 8.97
N ALA A 198 36.90 -28.61 8.69
CA ALA A 198 38.09 -28.14 9.40
C ALA A 198 37.80 -27.75 10.86
N ARG A 199 36.62 -27.19 11.14
CA ARG A 199 36.22 -26.69 12.46
C ARG A 199 35.34 -27.67 13.26
N GLY A 200 34.94 -28.80 12.68
CA GLY A 200 34.13 -29.82 13.35
C GLY A 200 32.66 -29.41 13.57
N ILE A 201 32.13 -28.49 12.76
CA ILE A 201 30.77 -27.96 12.88
C ILE A 201 29.74 -29.04 12.50
N GLN A 202 28.64 -29.16 13.25
CA GLN A 202 27.63 -30.20 13.06
C GLN A 202 26.42 -29.72 12.26
N ALA A 203 26.25 -28.39 12.11
CA ALA A 203 25.22 -27.76 11.30
C ALA A 203 25.12 -28.37 9.89
N LYS A 204 23.90 -28.50 9.38
CA LYS A 204 23.64 -29.01 8.03
C LYS A 204 24.16 -28.05 6.96
N ASP A 205 24.49 -28.58 5.78
CA ASP A 205 24.92 -27.75 4.65
C ASP A 205 23.73 -27.03 4.00
N THR A 206 22.55 -27.64 4.10
CA THR A 206 21.32 -27.15 3.49
C THR A 206 20.22 -26.98 4.53
N ALA A 207 19.31 -26.06 4.23
CA ALA A 207 18.03 -25.88 4.91
C ALA A 207 16.89 -26.06 3.91
N THR A 208 15.76 -26.55 4.39
CA THR A 208 14.53 -26.65 3.59
C THR A 208 13.94 -25.25 3.40
N PRO A 209 13.79 -24.76 2.15
CA PRO A 209 13.09 -23.51 1.86
C PRO A 209 11.66 -23.56 2.35
N VAL A 210 11.26 -22.56 3.13
CA VAL A 210 9.89 -22.43 3.65
C VAL A 210 9.07 -21.43 2.84
N GLN A 211 7.78 -21.70 2.69
CA GLN A 211 6.86 -20.86 1.90
C GLN A 211 6.79 -19.41 2.39
N VAL A 212 7.01 -19.17 3.68
CA VAL A 212 6.98 -17.80 4.25
C VAL A 212 8.07 -16.91 3.65
N LEU A 213 9.19 -17.48 3.18
CA LEU A 213 10.29 -16.76 2.52
C LEU A 213 10.33 -17.00 1.01
N ASN A 214 9.93 -18.21 0.59
CA ASN A 214 10.08 -18.69 -0.78
C ASN A 214 8.69 -19.10 -1.30
N PRO A 215 7.85 -18.14 -1.72
CA PRO A 215 6.45 -18.43 -2.06
C PRO A 215 6.33 -19.43 -3.21
N ALA A 216 7.22 -19.37 -4.21
CA ALA A 216 7.27 -20.32 -5.32
C ALA A 216 7.55 -21.78 -4.89
N MET A 217 8.06 -22.02 -3.68
CA MET A 217 8.37 -23.36 -3.19
C MET A 217 7.18 -24.07 -2.54
N GLY A 218 5.96 -23.56 -2.78
CA GLY A 218 4.73 -24.22 -2.35
C GLY A 218 4.50 -25.57 -3.04
N LYS A 219 4.12 -26.59 -2.28
CA LYS A 219 3.81 -27.93 -2.82
C LYS A 219 2.70 -27.80 -3.88
N GLY A 220 3.01 -28.11 -5.13
CA GLY A 220 2.06 -28.11 -6.25
C GLY A 220 2.24 -26.99 -7.29
N LEU A 221 3.12 -26.00 -7.07
CA LEU A 221 3.32 -24.87 -8.00
C LEU A 221 4.38 -25.13 -9.10
N ASN A 222 5.45 -25.86 -8.79
CA ASN A 222 6.57 -26.03 -9.71
C ASN A 222 6.47 -27.28 -10.62
N ARG A 223 5.33 -27.50 -11.32
CA ARG A 223 5.25 -28.39 -12.49
C ARG A 223 4.16 -27.97 -13.47
N ALA A 224 4.45 -28.09 -14.77
CA ALA A 224 3.50 -27.89 -15.86
C ALA A 224 2.29 -28.86 -15.84
N LYS A 225 2.33 -29.93 -15.02
CA LYS A 225 1.25 -30.89 -14.85
C LYS A 225 1.15 -31.41 -13.41
N ALA A 226 -0.07 -31.45 -12.88
CA ALA A 226 -0.38 -31.84 -11.50
C ALA A 226 -0.38 -33.37 -11.31
N ASP A 227 0.80 -33.99 -11.26
CA ASP A 227 0.95 -35.46 -11.21
C ASP A 227 1.28 -36.01 -9.80
N GLY A 228 0.60 -35.48 -8.77
CA GLY A 228 0.56 -36.04 -7.41
C GLY A 228 1.49 -35.41 -6.37
N ALA A 229 0.94 -35.08 -5.19
CA ALA A 229 1.63 -34.43 -4.06
C ALA A 229 2.70 -35.30 -3.35
N THR A 230 2.71 -36.61 -3.61
CA THR A 230 3.57 -37.60 -2.94
C THR A 230 4.97 -37.76 -3.54
N ARG A 231 5.26 -37.07 -4.66
CA ARG A 231 6.58 -37.10 -5.35
C ARG A 231 7.41 -35.82 -5.19
N LEU A 232 6.96 -34.87 -4.36
CA LEU A 232 7.74 -33.69 -4.01
C LEU A 232 8.87 -34.08 -3.05
N GLY A 233 10.10 -34.20 -3.56
CA GLY A 233 11.27 -33.97 -2.72
C GLY A 233 11.23 -32.54 -2.20
N ASN A 234 11.68 -32.30 -0.97
CA ASN A 234 11.86 -30.94 -0.48
C ASN A 234 13.07 -30.35 -1.23
N PRO A 235 12.97 -29.17 -1.87
CA PRO A 235 14.15 -28.49 -2.38
C PRO A 235 15.11 -28.22 -1.21
N ASP A 236 16.41 -28.27 -1.49
CA ASP A 236 17.46 -27.90 -0.55
C ASP A 236 18.02 -26.54 -0.95
N SER A 237 18.24 -25.65 0.02
CA SER A 237 18.89 -24.35 -0.18
C SER A 237 20.10 -24.25 0.74
N PHE A 238 21.15 -23.55 0.28
CA PHE A 238 22.31 -23.27 1.12
C PHE A 238 21.87 -22.49 2.36
N TRP A 239 22.07 -23.06 3.56
CA TRP A 239 21.41 -22.58 4.78
C TRP A 239 21.65 -21.08 5.10
N PRO A 240 22.82 -20.45 4.82
CA PRO A 240 23.01 -19.04 5.09
C PRO A 240 22.10 -18.14 4.25
N LEU A 241 21.71 -18.59 3.05
CA LEU A 241 20.75 -17.87 2.21
C LEU A 241 19.38 -17.82 2.91
N GLU A 242 18.93 -18.93 3.50
CA GLU A 242 17.67 -18.94 4.23
C GLU A 242 17.74 -18.10 5.52
N TYR A 243 18.90 -18.08 6.21
CA TYR A 243 19.14 -17.17 7.33
C TYR A 243 19.00 -15.70 6.91
N LEU A 244 19.66 -15.29 5.81
CA LEU A 244 19.61 -13.92 5.30
C LEU A 244 18.20 -13.54 4.82
N LYS A 245 17.45 -14.44 4.20
CA LYS A 245 16.03 -14.20 3.86
C LYS A 245 15.17 -14.00 5.11
N PHE A 246 15.39 -14.73 6.20
CA PHE A 246 14.68 -14.45 7.46
C PHE A 246 15.04 -13.08 8.02
N TRP A 247 16.29 -12.66 7.90
CA TRP A 247 16.71 -11.30 8.26
C TRP A 247 15.98 -10.28 7.38
N GLY A 248 16.03 -10.42 6.06
CA GLY A 248 15.28 -9.55 5.15
C GLY A 248 13.77 -9.53 5.41
N MET A 249 13.19 -10.66 5.81
CA MET A 249 11.76 -10.74 6.18
C MET A 249 11.46 -9.86 7.39
N ARG A 250 12.37 -9.79 8.37
CA ARG A 250 12.24 -8.87 9.51
C ARG A 250 12.31 -7.40 9.09
N GLU A 251 13.17 -7.10 8.12
CA GLU A 251 13.46 -5.73 7.68
C GLU A 251 12.43 -5.16 6.70
N ALA A 252 11.84 -6.00 5.83
CA ALA A 252 10.99 -5.53 4.74
C ALA A 252 9.66 -6.29 4.60
N GLY A 253 9.43 -7.35 5.37
CA GLY A 253 8.25 -8.19 5.28
C GLY A 253 7.06 -7.68 6.10
N ILE A 254 5.91 -7.52 5.45
CA ILE A 254 4.68 -7.00 6.07
C ILE A 254 3.57 -8.04 5.93
N PRO A 255 3.52 -9.03 6.83
CA PRO A 255 2.46 -10.02 6.80
C PRO A 255 1.20 -9.54 7.47
N ARG A 256 0.06 -9.76 6.83
CA ARG A 256 -1.27 -9.40 7.31
C ARG A 256 -2.25 -10.54 7.09
N VAL A 257 -3.14 -10.71 8.06
CA VAL A 257 -4.32 -11.56 7.89
C VAL A 257 -5.31 -10.79 7.02
N VAL A 258 -5.88 -11.47 6.02
CA VAL A 258 -6.92 -10.92 5.17
C VAL A 258 -8.24 -10.99 5.90
N GLN A 259 -8.95 -9.86 5.92
CA GLN A 259 -10.30 -9.81 6.49
C GLN A 259 -11.26 -10.61 5.59
N ALA A 260 -12.00 -11.54 6.20
CA ALA A 260 -13.01 -12.31 5.50
C ALA A 260 -14.14 -11.41 5.00
N THR A 261 -14.67 -11.70 3.81
CA THR A 261 -15.79 -10.95 3.23
C THR A 261 -17.13 -11.29 3.88
N GLN A 262 -17.31 -12.49 4.44
CA GLN A 262 -18.52 -12.90 5.16
C GLN A 262 -18.26 -12.98 6.67
N GLY A 263 -19.18 -12.43 7.48
CA GLY A 263 -19.09 -12.41 8.94
C GLY A 263 -19.84 -13.57 9.61
N GLY A 264 -19.39 -13.96 10.81
CA GLY A 264 -20.13 -14.82 11.74
C GLY A 264 -19.55 -16.21 12.02
N GLY A 265 -18.22 -16.35 12.06
CA GLY A 265 -17.55 -17.59 12.46
C GLY A 265 -16.05 -17.54 12.16
N ARG A 266 -15.29 -18.48 12.75
CA ARG A 266 -13.83 -18.67 12.56
C ARG A 266 -13.49 -18.98 11.09
N GLY A 267 -13.65 -17.99 10.22
CA GLY A 267 -13.43 -18.07 8.79
C GLY A 267 -11.97 -18.41 8.47
N PRO A 268 -11.69 -18.80 7.22
CA PRO A 268 -10.32 -19.08 6.80
C PRO A 268 -9.45 -17.86 7.09
N ARG A 269 -8.34 -18.07 7.81
CA ARG A 269 -7.37 -17.02 8.13
C ARG A 269 -6.41 -16.86 6.96
N ASP A 270 -6.95 -16.45 5.83
CA ASP A 270 -6.15 -16.14 4.66
C ASP A 270 -5.12 -15.05 5.01
N ARG A 271 -3.97 -15.06 4.34
CA ARG A 271 -2.84 -14.18 4.69
C ARG A 271 -2.23 -13.58 3.44
N LYS A 272 -1.78 -12.34 3.52
CA LYS A 272 -0.90 -11.73 2.52
C LYS A 272 0.41 -11.33 3.16
N THR A 273 1.52 -11.56 2.46
CA THR A 273 2.82 -10.98 2.80
C THR A 273 3.20 -10.00 1.72
N TYR A 274 3.40 -8.74 2.09
CA TYR A 274 3.97 -7.73 1.22
C TYR A 274 5.46 -7.58 1.52
N VAL A 275 6.26 -7.36 0.47
CA VAL A 275 7.68 -7.03 0.58
C VAL A 275 7.93 -5.82 -0.32
N LEU A 276 8.53 -4.77 0.25
CA LEU A 276 8.87 -3.55 -0.48
C LEU A 276 9.94 -3.86 -1.53
N HIS A 277 9.74 -3.43 -2.78
CA HIS A 277 10.71 -3.65 -3.86
C HIS A 277 11.59 -2.41 -4.06
N PRO A 278 12.86 -2.43 -3.63
CA PRO A 278 13.73 -1.25 -3.70
C PRO A 278 14.18 -0.99 -5.14
N VAL A 279 14.26 0.28 -5.52
CA VAL A 279 14.81 0.75 -6.81
C VAL A 279 16.13 1.47 -6.56
N ASN A 280 16.12 2.48 -5.70
CA ASN A 280 17.31 3.23 -5.28
C ASN A 280 17.08 3.82 -3.88
N LEU A 281 17.47 3.06 -2.86
CA LEU A 281 17.07 3.33 -1.48
C LEU A 281 18.21 3.03 -0.51
N SER A 282 18.57 3.98 0.36
CA SER A 282 19.43 3.66 1.51
C SER A 282 18.65 2.88 2.58
N LEU A 283 19.34 2.00 3.29
CA LEU A 283 18.74 1.28 4.42
C LEU A 283 18.25 2.23 5.52
N ALA A 284 18.91 3.37 5.73
CA ALA A 284 18.47 4.36 6.70
C ALA A 284 17.13 5.00 6.31
N THR A 285 16.96 5.36 5.03
CA THR A 285 15.67 5.83 4.49
C THR A 285 14.61 4.75 4.60
N HIS A 286 14.93 3.51 4.20
CA HIS A 286 14.04 2.36 4.33
C HIS A 286 13.54 2.18 5.76
N GLN A 287 14.43 2.12 6.74
CA GLN A 287 14.09 1.88 8.14
C GLN A 287 13.15 2.97 8.70
N ARG A 288 13.37 4.23 8.34
CA ARG A 288 12.51 5.37 8.75
C ARG A 288 11.09 5.24 8.19
N VAL A 289 10.95 4.92 6.91
CA VAL A 289 9.63 4.78 6.26
C VAL A 289 8.94 3.48 6.67
N TYR A 290 9.66 2.36 6.67
CA TYR A 290 9.13 1.02 6.94
C TYR A 290 8.49 0.90 8.33
N ALA A 291 9.12 1.45 9.37
CA ALA A 291 8.58 1.37 10.73
C ALA A 291 7.19 2.02 10.82
N ALA A 292 7.06 3.26 10.34
CA ALA A 292 5.78 3.97 10.30
C ALA A 292 4.77 3.28 9.37
N PHE A 293 5.22 2.77 8.23
CA PHE A 293 4.36 2.05 7.29
C PHE A 293 3.80 0.77 7.87
N ASN A 294 4.64 -0.06 8.48
CA ASN A 294 4.22 -1.31 9.12
C ASN A 294 3.20 -1.02 10.25
N GLU A 295 3.41 0.02 11.05
CA GLU A 295 2.42 0.43 12.07
C GLU A 295 1.09 0.92 11.48
N SER A 296 1.13 1.57 10.32
CA SER A 296 -0.07 2.06 9.66
C SER A 296 -0.91 0.94 9.02
N MET A 297 -0.33 -0.23 8.75
CA MET A 297 -0.95 -1.30 7.98
C MET A 297 -1.94 -2.14 8.80
N TRP A 298 -3.22 -2.04 8.46
CA TRP A 298 -4.34 -2.74 9.10
C TRP A 298 -4.88 -3.87 8.23
N ALA A 299 -5.54 -4.85 8.85
CA ALA A 299 -6.24 -5.90 8.11
C ALA A 299 -7.40 -5.29 7.31
N ALA A 300 -7.55 -5.76 6.07
CA ALA A 300 -8.63 -5.40 5.16
C ALA A 300 -8.91 -6.58 4.21
N THR A 301 -9.94 -6.46 3.38
CA THR A 301 -10.22 -7.44 2.32
C THR A 301 -9.10 -7.46 1.28
N ALA A 302 -9.00 -8.52 0.50
CA ALA A 302 -7.80 -8.85 -0.26
C ALA A 302 -7.35 -7.74 -1.23
N VAL A 303 -8.25 -7.24 -2.07
CA VAL A 303 -7.95 -6.18 -3.06
C VAL A 303 -7.83 -4.82 -2.38
N LYS A 304 -8.70 -4.52 -1.42
CA LYS A 304 -8.64 -3.26 -0.66
C LYS A 304 -7.28 -3.10 0.04
N MET A 305 -6.78 -4.16 0.66
CA MET A 305 -5.50 -4.12 1.38
C MET A 305 -4.33 -3.81 0.45
N ASP A 306 -4.34 -4.30 -0.79
CA ASP A 306 -3.32 -4.00 -1.80
C ASP A 306 -3.29 -2.48 -2.10
N ILE A 307 -4.46 -1.91 -2.36
CA ILE A 307 -4.62 -0.48 -2.67
C ILE A 307 -4.16 0.37 -1.47
N LEU A 308 -4.63 0.03 -0.28
CA LEU A 308 -4.26 0.76 0.94
C LEU A 308 -2.77 0.64 1.26
N ALA A 309 -2.11 -0.48 0.92
CA ALA A 309 -0.68 -0.64 1.10
C ALA A 309 0.09 0.40 0.26
N ALA A 310 -0.22 0.51 -1.03
CA ALA A 310 0.42 1.47 -1.92
C ALA A 310 0.16 2.92 -1.49
N LEU A 311 -1.10 3.28 -1.19
CA LEU A 311 -1.46 4.65 -0.79
C LEU A 311 -0.83 5.05 0.56
N ARG A 312 -0.74 4.13 1.52
CA ARG A 312 -0.15 4.41 2.84
C ARG A 312 1.36 4.51 2.77
N TYR A 313 2.00 3.64 1.99
CA TYR A 313 3.44 3.73 1.81
C TYR A 313 3.82 5.08 1.19
N ALA A 314 3.14 5.48 0.10
CA ALA A 314 3.39 6.76 -0.56
C ALA A 314 3.22 7.96 0.39
N ASP A 315 2.12 8.02 1.15
CA ASP A 315 1.88 9.11 2.11
C ASP A 315 2.91 9.16 3.23
N ILE A 316 3.31 8.01 3.76
CA ILE A 316 4.32 7.95 4.83
C ILE A 316 5.70 8.33 4.28
N TYR A 317 6.04 7.90 3.08
CA TYR A 317 7.26 8.34 2.40
C TYR A 317 7.28 9.86 2.26
N LEU A 318 6.21 10.46 1.73
CA LEU A 318 6.07 11.91 1.60
C LEU A 318 6.11 12.61 2.97
N ALA A 319 5.49 12.06 4.00
CA ALA A 319 5.53 12.62 5.35
C ALA A 319 6.95 12.70 5.92
N GLN A 320 7.73 11.63 5.76
CA GLN A 320 9.12 11.60 6.22
C GLN A 320 10.02 12.51 5.37
N TRP A 321 9.76 12.58 4.07
CA TRP A 321 10.47 13.49 3.17
C TRP A 321 10.23 14.95 3.57
N LEU A 322 8.98 15.38 3.70
CA LEU A 322 8.62 16.77 4.01
C LEU A 322 9.10 17.24 5.40
N THR A 323 9.35 16.30 6.32
CA THR A 323 9.95 16.60 7.62
C THR A 323 11.48 16.64 7.60
N GLY A 324 12.10 16.48 6.42
CA GLY A 324 13.55 16.51 6.23
C GLY A 324 14.27 15.28 6.79
N GLN A 325 13.56 14.16 6.99
CA GLN A 325 14.13 12.96 7.59
C GLN A 325 14.76 12.01 6.57
N LEU A 326 14.58 12.24 5.27
CA LEU A 326 15.07 11.35 4.21
C LEU A 326 16.24 12.01 3.47
N ASP A 327 17.46 11.55 3.79
CA ASP A 327 18.70 12.06 3.19
C ASP A 327 18.82 11.76 1.68
N ASP A 328 18.06 10.79 1.19
CA ASP A 328 18.08 10.33 -0.21
C ASP A 328 17.20 11.15 -1.15
N ALA A 329 16.11 11.72 -0.63
CA ALA A 329 15.06 12.29 -1.47
C ALA A 329 15.46 13.68 -2.00
N ARG A 330 15.18 13.96 -3.27
CA ARG A 330 15.51 15.23 -3.94
C ARG A 330 14.28 15.81 -4.63
N TRP A 331 14.14 17.13 -4.62
CA TRP A 331 13.06 17.80 -5.34
C TRP A 331 13.10 17.42 -6.84
N GLY A 332 11.93 17.14 -7.40
CA GLY A 332 11.75 16.59 -8.73
C GLY A 332 11.61 15.07 -8.77
N GLU A 333 11.98 14.35 -7.70
CA GLU A 333 11.76 12.90 -7.56
C GLU A 333 10.36 12.60 -7.00
N GLU A 334 9.98 11.33 -7.02
CA GLU A 334 8.76 10.81 -6.41
C GLU A 334 9.02 9.53 -5.60
N PRO A 335 8.10 9.09 -4.72
CA PRO A 335 8.29 7.84 -3.95
C PRO A 335 8.62 6.62 -4.83
N GLY A 336 8.08 6.59 -6.05
CA GLY A 336 8.30 5.56 -7.07
C GLY A 336 9.74 5.43 -7.58
N ASP A 337 10.58 6.46 -7.42
CA ASP A 337 12.00 6.45 -7.81
C ASP A 337 12.88 5.69 -6.80
N HIS A 338 12.38 5.53 -5.56
CA HIS A 338 13.09 4.84 -4.50
C HIS A 338 12.58 3.41 -4.28
N VAL A 339 11.27 3.20 -4.42
CA VAL A 339 10.59 1.90 -4.30
C VAL A 339 9.61 1.76 -5.44
N SER A 340 9.68 0.70 -6.24
CA SER A 340 8.78 0.53 -7.39
C SER A 340 7.36 0.15 -6.95
N GLY A 341 7.27 -0.59 -5.84
CA GLY A 341 6.03 -1.22 -5.43
C GLY A 341 6.21 -2.20 -4.28
N LEU A 342 5.19 -3.04 -4.10
CA LEU A 342 5.16 -4.12 -3.14
C LEU A 342 4.87 -5.45 -3.86
N THR A 343 5.79 -6.39 -3.73
CA THR A 343 5.54 -7.77 -4.13
C THR A 343 4.73 -8.46 -3.05
N ALA A 344 3.63 -9.08 -3.42
CA ALA A 344 2.65 -9.69 -2.53
C ALA A 344 2.48 -11.18 -2.82
N ALA A 345 2.60 -12.02 -1.80
CA ALA A 345 2.11 -13.40 -1.83
C ALA A 345 0.79 -13.50 -1.09
N PHE A 346 -0.22 -14.08 -1.74
CA PHE A 346 -1.51 -14.36 -1.13
C PHE A 346 -1.63 -15.84 -0.80
N TYR A 347 -1.85 -16.16 0.46
CA TYR A 347 -1.99 -17.50 0.99
C TYR A 347 -3.44 -17.78 1.42
N LYS A 348 -3.99 -18.87 0.92
CA LYS A 348 -5.27 -19.44 1.35
C LYS A 348 -5.06 -20.32 2.57
N ASP A 349 -5.90 -20.14 3.59
CA ASP A 349 -5.97 -21.04 4.73
C ASP A 349 -6.70 -22.33 4.35
N MET A 350 -6.02 -23.47 4.54
CA MET A 350 -6.54 -24.82 4.30
C MET A 350 -6.72 -25.59 5.62
N GLY A 351 -6.76 -24.89 6.76
CA GLY A 351 -6.92 -25.45 8.09
C GLY A 351 -5.59 -25.83 8.73
N SER A 352 -5.05 -27.01 8.38
CA SER A 352 -3.75 -27.47 8.91
C SER A 352 -2.54 -27.03 8.07
N ALA A 353 -2.79 -26.47 6.90
CA ALA A 353 -1.77 -25.99 5.97
C ALA A 353 -2.21 -24.67 5.33
N VAL A 354 -1.27 -24.01 4.66
CA VAL A 354 -1.53 -22.85 3.83
C VAL A 354 -1.10 -23.15 2.39
N ALA A 355 -1.84 -22.62 1.42
CA ALA A 355 -1.53 -22.76 0.01
C ALA A 355 -1.34 -21.38 -0.61
N LEU A 356 -0.28 -21.18 -1.38
CA LEU A 356 -0.12 -19.96 -2.16
C LEU A 356 -1.17 -19.93 -3.28
N LEU A 357 -2.02 -18.91 -3.25
CA LEU A 357 -3.08 -18.66 -4.22
C LEU A 357 -2.62 -17.74 -5.35
N ASN A 358 -1.82 -16.73 -5.02
CA ASN A 358 -1.37 -15.73 -5.99
C ASN A 358 -0.03 -15.10 -5.60
N LEU A 359 0.77 -14.76 -6.62
CA LEU A 359 1.88 -13.81 -6.53
C LEU A 359 1.55 -12.61 -7.40
N SER A 360 1.62 -11.42 -6.84
CA SER A 360 1.30 -10.19 -7.55
C SER A 360 2.19 -9.07 -7.11
N GLU A 361 2.47 -8.13 -7.99
CA GLU A 361 3.08 -6.85 -7.64
C GLU A 361 2.00 -5.76 -7.62
N ILE A 362 2.13 -4.82 -6.68
CA ILE A 362 1.37 -3.57 -6.64
C ILE A 362 2.37 -2.44 -6.77
N ALA A 363 2.38 -1.75 -7.91
CA ALA A 363 3.28 -0.61 -8.09
C ALA A 363 2.84 0.57 -7.22
N LEU A 364 3.79 1.41 -6.84
CA LEU A 364 3.47 2.71 -6.26
C LEU A 364 2.95 3.65 -7.35
N PRO A 365 2.03 4.58 -7.02
CA PRO A 365 1.59 5.57 -7.98
C PRO A 365 2.77 6.44 -8.46
N ARG A 366 2.83 6.69 -9.77
CA ARG A 366 3.91 7.45 -10.45
C ARG A 366 3.41 8.74 -11.10
N TRP A 367 2.89 9.61 -10.25
CA TRP A 367 2.34 10.92 -10.61
C TRP A 367 2.58 11.94 -9.49
N MET A 368 3.53 11.68 -8.59
CA MET A 368 3.76 12.49 -7.38
C MET A 368 5.15 13.11 -7.38
N ALA A 369 5.57 13.70 -8.50
CA ALA A 369 6.85 14.41 -8.61
C ALA A 369 6.85 15.63 -7.67
N VAL A 370 7.63 15.54 -6.59
CA VAL A 370 7.61 16.54 -5.53
C VAL A 370 8.58 17.66 -5.87
N VAL A 371 8.07 18.77 -6.39
CA VAL A 371 8.90 19.93 -6.79
C VAL A 371 9.21 20.87 -5.64
N ASP A 372 8.34 20.90 -4.63
CA ASP A 372 8.48 21.68 -3.40
C ASP A 372 7.60 21.09 -2.27
N ALA A 373 7.67 21.72 -1.09
CA ALA A 373 6.93 21.27 0.07
C ALA A 373 5.40 21.41 -0.08
N GLU A 374 4.93 22.37 -0.88
CA GLU A 374 3.51 22.61 -1.10
C GLU A 374 2.92 21.51 -1.98
N ALA A 375 3.58 21.19 -3.09
CA ALA A 375 3.21 20.07 -3.94
C ALA A 375 3.17 18.75 -3.16
N GLY A 376 4.18 18.52 -2.31
CA GLY A 376 4.20 17.36 -1.43
C GLY A 376 3.01 17.32 -0.45
N ALA A 377 2.62 18.46 0.12
CA ALA A 377 1.45 18.55 1.00
C ALA A 377 0.14 18.28 0.23
N GLN A 378 -0.01 18.82 -0.98
CA GLN A 378 -1.16 18.57 -1.85
C GLN A 378 -1.30 17.08 -2.21
N TYR A 379 -0.19 16.40 -2.53
CA TYR A 379 -0.21 14.96 -2.77
C TYR A 379 -0.66 14.16 -1.54
N ARG A 380 -0.27 14.58 -0.33
CA ARG A 380 -0.71 13.90 0.90
C ARG A 380 -2.21 14.09 1.16
N GLU A 381 -2.75 15.28 0.90
CA GLU A 381 -4.20 15.52 0.99
C GLU A 381 -4.98 14.65 0.00
N LEU A 382 -4.50 14.59 -1.25
CA LEU A 382 -5.05 13.74 -2.30
C LEU A 382 -5.01 12.26 -1.90
N LEU A 383 -3.87 11.74 -1.43
CA LEU A 383 -3.74 10.35 -0.99
C LEU A 383 -4.71 10.02 0.16
N GLU A 384 -4.91 10.95 1.10
CA GLU A 384 -5.85 10.77 2.19
C GLU A 384 -7.30 10.73 1.71
N GLU A 385 -7.72 11.62 0.82
CA GLU A 385 -9.04 11.57 0.19
C GLU A 385 -9.28 10.22 -0.51
N HIS A 386 -8.31 9.79 -1.31
CA HIS A 386 -8.38 8.52 -2.03
C HIS A 386 -8.47 7.32 -1.09
N ARG A 387 -7.75 7.33 0.05
CA ARG A 387 -7.90 6.32 1.10
C ARG A 387 -9.30 6.30 1.69
N ARG A 388 -9.94 7.46 1.94
CA ARG A 388 -11.31 7.51 2.46
C ARG A 388 -12.29 6.87 1.47
N VAL A 389 -12.15 7.19 0.18
CA VAL A 389 -12.96 6.58 -0.89
C VAL A 389 -12.81 5.07 -0.92
N VAL A 390 -11.58 4.57 -1.01
CA VAL A 390 -11.29 3.11 -1.05
C VAL A 390 -11.73 2.41 0.22
N SER A 391 -11.55 3.03 1.39
CA SER A 391 -11.93 2.44 2.68
C SER A 391 -13.44 2.22 2.77
N SER A 392 -14.24 3.09 2.14
CA SER A 392 -15.70 3.01 2.09
C SER A 392 -16.24 1.86 1.21
N LEU A 393 -15.41 1.23 0.38
CA LEU A 393 -15.80 0.14 -0.52
C LEU A 393 -15.65 -1.23 0.15
N GLY A 394 -16.31 -2.27 -0.34
CA GLY A 394 -16.17 -3.63 0.16
C GLY A 394 -16.05 -4.65 -0.96
N GLU A 395 -15.65 -5.87 -0.60
CA GLU A 395 -15.53 -7.00 -1.55
C GLU A 395 -16.68 -8.02 -1.37
N ARG A 396 -17.76 -7.60 -0.70
CA ARG A 396 -18.97 -8.44 -0.49
C ARG A 396 -19.85 -8.51 -1.74
N ASN A 397 -19.96 -7.40 -2.46
CA ASN A 397 -20.77 -7.30 -3.67
C ASN A 397 -19.85 -7.12 -4.88
N ALA A 398 -20.32 -7.59 -6.05
CA ALA A 398 -19.51 -7.61 -7.26
C ALA A 398 -19.18 -6.20 -7.78
N ASP A 399 -20.05 -5.23 -7.57
CA ASP A 399 -19.89 -3.86 -8.08
C ASP A 399 -18.76 -3.13 -7.36
N GLU A 400 -18.74 -3.16 -6.02
CA GLU A 400 -17.67 -2.57 -5.21
C GLU A 400 -16.35 -3.32 -5.35
N TYR A 401 -16.39 -4.65 -5.53
CA TYR A 401 -15.21 -5.43 -5.89
C TYR A 401 -14.60 -4.97 -7.24
N ARG A 402 -15.45 -4.71 -8.24
CA ARG A 402 -15.00 -4.21 -9.54
C ARG A 402 -14.43 -2.79 -9.44
N LEU A 403 -15.03 -1.93 -8.62
CA LEU A 403 -14.46 -0.61 -8.30
C LEU A 403 -13.06 -0.74 -7.69
N LEU A 404 -12.87 -1.61 -6.70
CA LEU A 404 -11.55 -1.85 -6.11
C LEU A 404 -10.56 -2.40 -7.15
N THR A 405 -11.00 -3.28 -8.06
CA THR A 405 -10.15 -3.81 -9.13
C THR A 405 -9.68 -2.70 -10.08
N ASN A 406 -10.61 -1.88 -10.60
CA ASN A 406 -10.29 -0.75 -11.46
C ASN A 406 -9.34 0.24 -10.78
N TYR A 407 -9.55 0.47 -9.48
CA TYR A 407 -8.69 1.36 -8.70
C TYR A 407 -7.29 0.77 -8.47
N ARG A 408 -7.17 -0.54 -8.24
CA ARG A 408 -5.88 -1.25 -8.16
C ARG A 408 -5.11 -1.17 -9.47
N ASP A 409 -5.81 -1.31 -10.60
CA ASP A 409 -5.24 -1.20 -11.94
C ASP A 409 -4.82 0.25 -12.25
N PHE A 410 -5.58 1.24 -11.77
CA PHE A 410 -5.19 2.65 -11.85
C PHE A 410 -3.84 2.91 -11.16
N LEU A 411 -3.68 2.46 -9.91
CA LEU A 411 -2.43 2.65 -9.18
C LEU A 411 -1.23 2.01 -9.89
N SER A 412 -1.42 0.79 -10.39
CA SER A 412 -0.33 0.00 -10.96
C SER A 412 -0.05 0.31 -12.44
N GLY A 413 -1.04 0.79 -13.17
CA GLY A 413 -0.99 0.98 -14.62
C GLY A 413 -0.49 2.35 -15.07
N HIS A 414 -0.31 3.31 -14.14
CA HIS A 414 0.16 4.67 -14.41
C HIS A 414 -0.62 5.38 -15.53
N ASN A 415 -1.91 5.10 -15.67
CA ASN A 415 -2.76 5.70 -16.69
C ASN A 415 -4.16 5.99 -16.14
N LEU A 416 -4.80 7.03 -16.66
CA LEU A 416 -6.07 7.54 -16.15
C LEU A 416 -7.29 6.71 -16.57
N ALA A 417 -7.17 5.76 -17.51
CA ALA A 417 -8.34 5.05 -18.03
C ALA A 417 -9.06 4.20 -16.95
N PRO A 418 -8.39 3.34 -16.15
CA PRO A 418 -9.03 2.64 -15.04
C PRO A 418 -9.58 3.59 -13.98
N PHE A 419 -8.96 4.76 -13.78
CA PHE A 419 -9.47 5.79 -12.87
C PHE A 419 -10.78 6.39 -13.36
N PHE A 420 -10.88 6.68 -14.66
CA PHE A 420 -12.13 7.20 -15.21
C PHE A 420 -13.25 6.15 -15.23
N GLU A 421 -12.93 4.89 -15.50
CA GLU A 421 -13.88 3.79 -15.32
C GLU A 421 -14.35 3.70 -13.86
N PHE A 422 -13.42 3.84 -12.91
CA PHE A 422 -13.73 3.94 -11.49
C PHE A 422 -14.68 5.12 -11.21
N CYS A 423 -14.36 6.34 -11.65
CA CYS A 423 -15.20 7.52 -11.41
C CYS A 423 -16.62 7.35 -11.99
N SER A 424 -16.73 6.81 -13.20
CA SER A 424 -18.03 6.55 -13.84
C SER A 424 -18.85 5.54 -13.04
N ALA A 425 -18.27 4.40 -12.66
CA ALA A 425 -18.98 3.38 -11.88
C ALA A 425 -19.28 3.84 -10.44
N TYR A 426 -18.35 4.60 -9.83
CA TYR A 426 -18.49 5.14 -8.49
C TYR A 426 -19.60 6.19 -8.43
N SER A 427 -19.83 6.96 -9.51
CA SER A 427 -20.94 7.92 -9.59
C SER A 427 -22.31 7.25 -9.37
N ALA A 428 -22.51 6.03 -9.89
CA ALA A 428 -23.74 5.27 -9.69
C ALA A 428 -23.87 4.75 -8.25
N LEU A 429 -22.76 4.22 -7.69
CA LEU A 429 -22.72 3.77 -6.29
C LEU A 429 -22.99 4.93 -5.31
N LEU A 430 -22.37 6.08 -5.56
CA LEU A 430 -22.55 7.31 -4.78
C LEU A 430 -24.04 7.70 -4.73
N MET A 431 -24.70 7.79 -5.89
CA MET A 431 -26.13 8.12 -5.96
C MET A 431 -26.99 7.09 -5.21
N SER A 432 -26.69 5.80 -5.35
CA SER A 432 -27.40 4.72 -4.66
C SER A 432 -27.21 4.75 -3.14
N ARG A 433 -26.00 5.04 -2.64
CA ARG A 433 -25.74 5.19 -1.21
C ARG A 433 -26.46 6.41 -0.64
N MET A 434 -26.39 7.56 -1.33
CA MET A 434 -27.10 8.77 -0.91
C MET A 434 -28.62 8.58 -0.88
N GLU A 435 -29.20 7.83 -1.81
CA GLU A 435 -30.63 7.49 -1.77
C GLU A 435 -31.02 6.67 -0.54
N ARG A 436 -30.12 5.82 -0.07
CA ARG A 436 -30.31 5.01 1.15
C ARG A 436 -29.92 5.75 2.43
N GLY A 437 -29.56 7.04 2.34
CA GLY A 437 -29.03 7.81 3.48
C GLY A 437 -27.68 7.29 4.01
N GLN A 438 -26.95 6.50 3.20
CA GLN A 438 -25.65 5.97 3.57
C GLN A 438 -24.55 6.97 3.24
N TRP A 439 -23.56 7.05 4.12
CA TRP A 439 -22.37 7.88 3.89
C TRP A 439 -21.57 7.37 2.68
N ALA A 440 -21.14 8.31 1.84
CA ALA A 440 -20.32 8.04 0.67
C ALA A 440 -19.36 9.22 0.44
N PRO A 441 -18.03 9.00 0.58
CA PRO A 441 -17.05 10.06 0.35
C PRO A 441 -17.02 10.47 -1.13
N ARG A 442 -16.65 11.73 -1.40
CA ARG A 442 -16.53 12.27 -2.76
C ARG A 442 -15.14 12.85 -2.93
N PHE A 443 -14.60 12.75 -4.15
CA PHE A 443 -13.38 13.45 -4.52
C PHE A 443 -13.60 14.97 -4.54
N LEU A 444 -12.57 15.74 -4.23
CA LEU A 444 -12.54 17.19 -4.37
C LEU A 444 -12.09 17.58 -5.77
N THR A 445 -12.68 18.64 -6.33
CA THR A 445 -12.28 19.14 -7.65
C THR A 445 -10.82 19.59 -7.70
N THR A 446 -10.31 20.16 -6.60
CA THR A 446 -8.91 20.57 -6.46
C THR A 446 -7.96 19.38 -6.43
N ASN A 447 -8.30 18.31 -5.70
CA ASN A 447 -7.48 17.10 -5.66
C ASN A 447 -7.50 16.35 -7.00
N LEU A 448 -8.65 16.32 -7.68
CA LEU A 448 -8.73 15.81 -9.06
C LEU A 448 -7.87 16.63 -10.01
N GLU A 449 -7.83 17.95 -9.88
CA GLU A 449 -6.99 18.81 -10.72
C GLU A 449 -5.51 18.47 -10.55
N VAL A 450 -5.05 18.40 -9.29
CA VAL A 450 -3.68 17.98 -8.95
C VAL A 450 -3.37 16.60 -9.56
N LEU A 451 -4.29 15.63 -9.42
CA LEU A 451 -4.10 14.29 -9.96
C LEU A 451 -3.95 14.26 -11.48
N ILE A 452 -4.87 14.93 -12.18
CA ILE A 452 -4.97 14.90 -13.64
C ILE A 452 -3.79 15.64 -14.27
N VAL A 453 -3.45 16.82 -13.76
CA VAL A 453 -2.30 17.61 -14.27
C VAL A 453 -0.99 16.90 -13.99
N ALA A 454 -0.86 16.21 -12.85
CA ALA A 454 0.36 15.46 -12.55
C ALA A 454 0.52 14.19 -13.41
N HIS A 455 -0.57 13.59 -13.92
CA HIS A 455 -0.50 12.52 -14.92
C HIS A 455 -0.21 13.04 -16.32
N ASP A 456 -0.98 14.05 -16.76
CA ASP A 456 -0.85 14.62 -18.09
C ASP A 456 -1.18 16.11 -18.09
N ARG A 457 -0.13 16.93 -18.08
CA ARG A 457 -0.24 18.40 -18.14
C ARG A 457 -0.98 18.89 -19.38
N LYS A 458 -1.09 18.09 -20.46
CA LYS A 458 -1.85 18.48 -21.65
C LYS A 458 -3.34 18.63 -21.38
N LEU A 459 -3.85 18.03 -20.31
CA LEU A 459 -5.27 18.09 -19.93
C LEU A 459 -5.62 19.36 -19.13
N GLU A 460 -4.64 20.12 -18.64
CA GLU A 460 -4.82 21.37 -17.90
C GLU A 460 -5.77 22.37 -18.61
N PRO A 461 -5.68 22.59 -19.94
CA PRO A 461 -6.60 23.50 -20.64
C PRO A 461 -8.07 23.08 -20.61
N ILE A 462 -8.37 21.78 -20.48
CA ILE A 462 -9.75 21.30 -20.28
C ILE A 462 -10.26 21.80 -18.92
N LEU A 463 -9.44 21.64 -17.88
CA LEU A 463 -9.79 21.96 -16.50
C LEU A 463 -9.92 23.47 -16.28
N ALA A 464 -9.11 24.26 -16.98
CA ALA A 464 -9.13 25.73 -16.96
C ALA A 464 -10.27 26.35 -17.78
N SER A 465 -10.97 25.58 -18.62
CA SER A 465 -12.05 26.08 -19.48
C SER A 465 -13.30 26.44 -18.67
N PRO A 466 -13.78 27.71 -18.72
CA PRO A 466 -15.02 28.10 -18.04
C PRO A 466 -16.22 27.29 -18.50
N GLY A 467 -16.32 26.98 -19.80
CA GLY A 467 -17.39 26.17 -20.35
C GLY A 467 -17.42 24.76 -19.76
N PHE A 468 -16.25 24.12 -19.66
CA PHE A 468 -16.12 22.80 -19.03
C PHE A 468 -16.56 22.85 -17.55
N GLN A 469 -16.06 23.82 -16.79
CA GLN A 469 -16.40 23.99 -15.37
C GLN A 469 -17.89 24.24 -15.16
N ASN A 470 -18.51 25.07 -16.01
CA ASN A 470 -19.95 25.36 -15.97
C ASN A 470 -20.80 24.11 -16.23
N VAL A 471 -20.43 23.29 -17.23
CA VAL A 471 -21.12 22.04 -17.54
C VAL A 471 -20.94 21.02 -16.41
N ALA A 472 -19.72 20.84 -15.88
CA ALA A 472 -19.48 19.94 -14.75
C ALA A 472 -20.27 20.36 -13.49
N ARG A 473 -20.30 21.67 -13.19
CA ARG A 473 -21.11 22.21 -12.09
C ARG A 473 -22.60 21.96 -12.32
N ALA A 474 -23.10 22.12 -13.53
CA ALA A 474 -24.50 21.84 -13.86
C ALA A 474 -24.85 20.35 -13.68
N ILE A 475 -23.96 19.43 -14.09
CA ILE A 475 -24.11 17.99 -13.84
C ILE A 475 -24.31 17.77 -12.34
N ARG A 476 -23.40 18.27 -11.51
CA ARG A 476 -23.47 18.14 -10.04
C ARG A 476 -24.75 18.69 -9.44
N LEU A 477 -25.16 19.86 -9.90
CA LEU A 477 -26.37 20.55 -9.45
C LEU A 477 -27.64 19.80 -9.88
N SER A 478 -27.59 18.96 -10.91
CA SER A 478 -28.71 18.15 -11.40
C SER A 478 -28.75 16.71 -10.86
N THR A 479 -27.67 16.26 -10.21
CA THR A 479 -27.53 14.88 -9.70
C THR A 479 -27.34 14.87 -8.19
N VAL A 480 -26.13 15.16 -7.73
CA VAL A 480 -25.69 14.98 -6.34
C VAL A 480 -26.42 15.93 -5.39
N ARG A 481 -26.57 17.21 -5.74
CA ARG A 481 -27.18 18.20 -4.84
C ARG A 481 -28.68 17.94 -4.59
N PRO A 482 -29.52 17.67 -5.61
CA PRO A 482 -30.92 17.26 -5.40
C PRO A 482 -31.04 15.98 -4.58
N GLN A 483 -30.15 15.00 -4.82
CA GLN A 483 -30.13 13.76 -4.07
C GLN A 483 -29.78 13.99 -2.59
N PHE A 484 -28.89 14.93 -2.28
CA PHE A 484 -28.56 15.34 -0.91
C PHE A 484 -29.77 15.95 -0.19
N PHE A 485 -30.50 16.86 -0.85
CA PHE A 485 -31.74 17.42 -0.28
C PHE A 485 -32.76 16.32 0.03
N LYS A 486 -33.00 15.41 -0.93
CA LYS A 486 -33.89 14.26 -0.77
C LYS A 486 -33.48 13.39 0.43
N ALA A 487 -32.18 13.10 0.59
CA ALA A 487 -31.65 12.31 1.70
C ALA A 487 -31.84 12.98 3.08
N LYS A 488 -31.76 14.32 3.15
CA LYS A 488 -32.05 15.09 4.38
C LYS A 488 -33.55 15.27 4.68
N ASN A 489 -34.44 14.54 4.00
CA ASN A 489 -35.90 14.74 4.04
C ASN A 489 -36.32 16.19 3.70
N GLN A 490 -35.48 16.93 2.99
CA GLN A 490 -35.78 18.27 2.51
C GLN A 490 -36.34 18.16 1.09
N LYS A 491 -37.49 18.78 0.82
CA LYS A 491 -38.00 18.90 -0.54
C LYS A 491 -37.19 19.96 -1.27
N GLY A 492 -36.09 19.55 -1.89
CA GLY A 492 -35.34 20.37 -2.83
C GLY A 492 -36.24 20.83 -3.99
N PRO A 493 -36.00 22.00 -4.58
CA PRO A 493 -36.89 22.54 -5.62
C PRO A 493 -36.73 21.86 -6.98
N TYR A 494 -35.80 20.91 -7.12
CA TYR A 494 -35.38 20.34 -8.40
C TYR A 494 -35.36 18.82 -8.40
N ASP A 495 -35.48 18.23 -9.59
CA ASP A 495 -35.52 16.77 -9.75
C ASP A 495 -34.10 16.17 -9.85
N VAL A 496 -33.99 14.89 -9.46
CA VAL A 496 -32.72 14.14 -9.51
C VAL A 496 -32.59 13.46 -10.88
N ARG A 497 -31.51 13.73 -11.61
CA ARG A 497 -31.21 13.06 -12.89
C ARG A 497 -30.40 11.78 -12.70
N TYR A 498 -31.07 10.66 -12.44
CA TYR A 498 -30.42 9.35 -12.32
C TYR A 498 -29.79 8.90 -13.63
N GLY A 499 -28.63 8.24 -13.57
CA GLY A 499 -27.97 7.64 -14.72
C GLY A 499 -27.30 8.63 -15.70
N LEU A 500 -27.29 9.94 -15.41
CA LEU A 500 -26.71 10.96 -16.30
C LEU A 500 -25.24 10.68 -16.64
N GLY A 501 -24.40 10.39 -15.63
CA GLY A 501 -22.98 10.08 -15.86
C GLY A 501 -22.78 8.87 -16.78
N THR A 502 -23.52 7.79 -16.55
CA THR A 502 -23.45 6.58 -17.38
C THR A 502 -23.93 6.82 -18.82
N ASP A 503 -24.99 7.61 -19.01
CA ASP A 503 -25.48 7.96 -20.34
C ASP A 503 -24.48 8.83 -21.11
N LEU A 504 -23.92 9.85 -20.46
CA LEU A 504 -22.86 10.69 -21.02
C LEU A 504 -21.66 9.84 -21.44
N MET A 505 -21.17 8.94 -20.58
CA MET A 505 -20.05 8.06 -20.92
C MET A 505 -20.35 7.12 -22.08
N ARG A 506 -21.55 6.55 -22.13
CA ARG A 506 -21.95 5.70 -23.25
C ARG A 506 -21.97 6.46 -24.58
N LYS A 507 -22.39 7.73 -24.56
CA LYS A 507 -22.46 8.58 -25.75
C LYS A 507 -21.10 9.18 -26.13
N ALA A 508 -20.19 9.36 -25.16
CA ALA A 508 -18.83 9.86 -25.37
C ALA A 508 -17.98 8.99 -26.32
N ALA A 509 -18.38 7.73 -26.55
CA ALA A 509 -17.77 6.88 -27.57
C ALA A 509 -17.93 7.42 -29.02
N TYR A 510 -18.88 8.35 -29.25
CA TYR A 510 -19.13 8.95 -30.55
C TYR A 510 -19.29 10.47 -30.40
N PRO A 511 -18.36 11.30 -30.93
CA PRO A 511 -18.37 12.76 -30.72
C PRO A 511 -19.70 13.45 -31.00
N ASP A 512 -20.33 13.18 -32.15
CA ASP A 512 -21.61 13.78 -32.52
C ASP A 512 -22.73 13.44 -31.52
N ARG A 513 -22.78 12.18 -31.06
CA ARG A 513 -23.77 11.73 -30.08
C ARG A 513 -23.52 12.37 -28.71
N PHE A 514 -22.25 12.58 -28.38
CA PHE A 514 -21.87 13.22 -27.13
C PHE A 514 -22.23 14.71 -27.13
N ILE A 515 -21.91 15.44 -28.18
CA ILE A 515 -22.30 16.86 -28.36
C ILE A 515 -23.82 17.00 -28.34
N GLN A 516 -24.53 16.11 -29.03
CA GLN A 516 -26.00 16.08 -28.98
C GLN A 516 -26.51 15.88 -27.55
N ALA A 517 -25.92 14.95 -26.79
CA ALA A 517 -26.30 14.72 -25.39
C ALA A 517 -26.07 15.94 -24.50
N LEU A 518 -24.96 16.65 -24.70
CA LEU A 518 -24.65 17.86 -23.95
C LEU A 518 -25.62 19.01 -24.29
N ALA A 519 -26.01 19.15 -25.56
CA ALA A 519 -27.00 20.14 -25.98
C ALA A 519 -28.41 19.82 -25.43
N GLU A 520 -28.82 18.54 -25.47
CA GLU A 520 -30.06 18.07 -24.86
C GLU A 520 -30.05 18.29 -23.34
N PHE A 521 -28.92 18.01 -22.68
CA PHE A 521 -28.74 18.26 -21.25
C PHE A 521 -28.87 19.75 -20.91
N MET A 522 -28.17 20.64 -21.65
CA MET A 522 -28.27 22.09 -21.49
C MET A 522 -29.72 22.56 -21.62
N PHE A 523 -30.43 22.13 -22.68
CA PHE A 523 -31.81 22.54 -22.91
C PHE A 523 -32.71 22.11 -21.74
N ALA A 524 -32.67 20.84 -21.36
CA ALA A 524 -33.47 20.32 -20.26
C ALA A 524 -33.10 20.97 -18.92
N TYR A 525 -31.83 21.27 -18.68
CA TYR A 525 -31.36 21.90 -17.43
C TYR A 525 -31.83 23.35 -17.32
N ASN A 526 -31.67 24.14 -18.39
CA ASN A 526 -32.12 25.53 -18.41
C ASN A 526 -33.65 25.65 -18.37
N GLN A 527 -34.37 24.73 -19.01
CA GLN A 527 -35.83 24.68 -18.94
C GLN A 527 -36.32 24.43 -17.50
N GLU A 528 -35.70 23.48 -16.79
CA GLU A 528 -35.99 23.22 -15.38
C GLU A 528 -35.69 24.45 -14.51
N ASN A 529 -34.56 25.12 -14.72
CA ASN A 529 -34.22 26.36 -14.02
C ASN A 529 -35.27 27.45 -14.23
N ALA A 530 -35.74 27.66 -15.47
CA ALA A 530 -36.78 28.64 -15.79
C ALA A 530 -38.12 28.31 -15.11
N GLN A 531 -38.56 27.04 -15.17
CA GLN A 531 -39.78 26.59 -14.51
C GLN A 531 -39.74 26.81 -13.00
N ILE A 532 -38.60 26.51 -12.36
CA ILE A 532 -38.42 26.74 -10.92
C ILE A 532 -38.35 28.24 -10.60
N HIS A 533 -37.66 29.03 -11.42
CA HIS A 533 -37.64 30.48 -11.25
C HIS A 533 -39.05 31.08 -11.33
N GLU A 534 -39.89 30.64 -12.29
CA GLU A 534 -41.30 31.04 -12.40
C GLU A 534 -42.12 30.58 -11.20
N ARG A 535 -42.00 29.31 -10.80
CA ARG A 535 -42.71 28.73 -9.66
C ARG A 535 -42.45 29.48 -8.35
N TYR A 536 -41.24 29.98 -8.16
CA TYR A 536 -40.82 30.74 -6.99
C TYR A 536 -40.78 32.26 -7.23
N LYS A 537 -41.48 32.77 -8.25
CA LYS A 537 -41.63 34.21 -8.53
C LYS A 537 -40.30 34.98 -8.57
N GLY A 538 -39.27 34.35 -9.12
CA GLY A 538 -37.93 34.92 -9.26
C GLY A 538 -37.01 34.80 -8.04
N ASN A 539 -37.44 34.13 -6.97
CA ASN A 539 -36.58 33.89 -5.81
C ASN A 539 -36.59 32.41 -5.37
N PRO A 540 -35.99 31.51 -6.16
CA PRO A 540 -35.93 30.10 -5.82
C PRO A 540 -35.06 29.86 -4.58
N PRO A 541 -35.37 28.85 -3.74
CA PRO A 541 -34.58 28.52 -2.54
C PRO A 541 -33.13 28.16 -2.85
N VAL A 542 -32.89 27.62 -4.04
CA VAL A 542 -31.57 27.27 -4.54
C VAL A 542 -31.45 27.83 -5.96
N ARG A 543 -30.53 28.78 -6.16
CA ARG A 543 -30.25 29.35 -7.49
C ARG A 543 -29.27 28.45 -8.25
N ARG A 544 -29.53 28.26 -9.54
CA ARG A 544 -28.67 27.55 -10.50
C ARG A 544 -28.34 28.51 -11.63
N ALA A 545 -27.07 28.62 -12.00
CA ALA A 545 -26.68 29.35 -13.21
C ALA A 545 -27.08 28.54 -14.45
N ASN A 546 -27.51 29.20 -15.52
CA ASN A 546 -27.79 28.52 -16.78
C ASN A 546 -26.49 28.13 -17.48
N ILE A 547 -26.54 27.04 -18.25
CA ILE A 547 -25.50 26.72 -19.23
C ILE A 547 -25.76 27.57 -20.48
N THR A 548 -24.73 28.24 -20.97
CA THR A 548 -24.81 29.08 -22.17
C THR A 548 -24.41 28.28 -23.42
N THR A 549 -24.78 28.81 -24.59
CA THR A 549 -24.30 28.25 -25.87
C THR A 549 -22.79 28.37 -26.03
N ASP A 550 -22.18 29.38 -25.40
CA ASP A 550 -20.72 29.55 -25.37
C ASP A 550 -20.04 28.44 -24.56
N ASP A 551 -20.62 28.05 -23.42
CA ASP A 551 -20.12 26.93 -22.63
C ASP A 551 -20.07 25.63 -23.46
N ILE A 552 -21.14 25.34 -24.21
CA ILE A 552 -21.19 24.17 -25.09
C ILE A 552 -20.20 24.30 -26.25
N ALA A 553 -20.07 25.49 -26.87
CA ALA A 553 -19.10 25.71 -27.94
C ALA A 553 -17.65 25.51 -27.46
N GLN A 554 -17.32 25.97 -26.25
CA GLN A 554 -16.03 25.71 -25.62
C GLN A 554 -15.80 24.21 -25.40
N VAL A 555 -16.80 23.48 -24.90
CA VAL A 555 -16.69 22.02 -24.72
C VAL A 555 -16.57 21.29 -26.06
N THR A 556 -17.29 21.71 -27.10
CA THR A 556 -17.13 21.16 -28.47
C THR A 556 -15.72 21.35 -28.98
N LYS A 557 -15.13 22.55 -28.80
CA LYS A 557 -13.74 22.79 -29.16
C LYS A 557 -12.78 21.87 -28.40
N LEU A 558 -13.01 21.64 -27.11
CA LEU A 558 -12.20 20.70 -26.32
C LEU A 558 -12.34 19.26 -26.85
N ILE A 559 -13.52 18.85 -27.31
CA ILE A 559 -13.73 17.53 -27.93
C ILE A 559 -12.93 17.39 -29.22
N ASP A 560 -12.87 18.46 -30.03
CA ASP A 560 -12.07 18.47 -31.25
C ASP A 560 -10.56 18.39 -30.95
N ASP A 561 -10.11 19.07 -29.89
CA ASP A 561 -8.70 19.14 -29.49
C ASP A 561 -8.21 17.88 -28.72
N TYR A 562 -9.09 17.22 -27.96
CA TYR A 562 -8.72 16.18 -26.99
C TYR A 562 -9.53 14.88 -27.05
N ASP A 563 -10.46 14.72 -27.99
CA ASP A 563 -11.41 13.61 -28.07
C ASP A 563 -12.59 13.63 -27.07
N ALA A 564 -13.71 13.07 -27.51
CA ALA A 564 -14.97 13.07 -26.76
C ALA A 564 -14.93 12.20 -25.50
N GLN A 565 -14.16 11.11 -25.52
CA GLN A 565 -14.08 10.17 -24.41
C GLN A 565 -13.28 10.78 -23.26
N THR A 566 -12.17 11.45 -23.55
CA THR A 566 -11.34 12.17 -22.57
C THR A 566 -12.15 13.29 -21.91
N VAL A 567 -12.79 14.16 -22.70
CA VAL A 567 -13.62 15.25 -22.17
C VAL A 567 -14.83 14.71 -21.37
N GLY A 568 -15.48 13.65 -21.86
CA GLY A 568 -16.61 13.01 -21.18
C GLY A 568 -16.22 12.40 -19.83
N ASN A 569 -15.09 11.69 -19.78
CA ASN A 569 -14.53 11.14 -18.55
C ASN A 569 -14.29 12.22 -17.49
N LEU A 570 -13.65 13.32 -17.90
CA LEU A 570 -13.36 14.45 -17.01
C LEU A 570 -14.65 15.15 -16.53
N LEU A 571 -15.63 15.36 -17.42
CA LEU A 571 -16.92 15.95 -17.06
C LEU A 571 -17.66 15.09 -16.01
N VAL A 572 -17.61 13.77 -16.13
CA VAL A 572 -18.23 12.87 -15.14
C VAL A 572 -17.44 12.88 -13.83
N ALA A 573 -16.12 12.82 -13.86
CA ALA A 573 -15.30 12.90 -12.64
C ALA A 573 -15.57 14.21 -11.86
N TYR A 574 -15.50 15.36 -12.53
CA TYR A 574 -15.76 16.68 -11.92
C TYR A 574 -17.22 16.92 -11.58
N GLY A 575 -18.15 16.36 -12.37
CA GLY A 575 -19.58 16.49 -12.17
C GLY A 575 -20.10 15.78 -10.92
N TYR A 576 -19.40 14.74 -10.45
CA TYR A 576 -19.75 14.02 -9.22
C TYR A 576 -18.83 14.34 -8.03
N ALA A 577 -17.73 15.07 -8.26
CA ALA A 577 -16.86 15.61 -7.22
C ALA A 577 -17.55 16.70 -6.36
N ARG A 578 -16.90 17.08 -5.26
CA ARG A 578 -17.28 18.20 -4.38
C ARG A 578 -16.35 19.40 -4.64
N GLU A 579 -16.89 20.62 -4.59
CA GLU A 579 -16.07 21.84 -4.55
C GLU A 579 -15.55 22.09 -3.11
N PRO A 580 -14.34 22.64 -2.94
CA PRO A 580 -13.86 23.11 -1.64
C PRO A 580 -14.83 24.11 -1.02
N ARG A 581 -14.89 24.16 0.31
CA ARG A 581 -15.68 25.17 1.02
C ARG A 581 -14.91 26.50 0.96
N GLU A 582 -15.55 27.57 0.49
CA GLU A 582 -15.00 28.91 0.67
C GLU A 582 -14.93 29.21 2.18
N PRO A 583 -13.79 29.68 2.72
CA PRO A 583 -13.73 30.13 4.10
C PRO A 583 -14.73 31.28 4.27
N GLU A 584 -15.73 31.09 5.13
CA GLU A 584 -16.82 32.05 5.31
C GLU A 584 -16.28 33.42 5.75
N GLU A 585 -16.32 34.41 4.87
CA GLU A 585 -16.45 35.80 5.30
C GLU A 585 -17.80 35.93 6.01
N GLN A 586 -17.75 36.34 7.28
CA GLN A 586 -18.94 36.51 8.12
C GLN A 586 -19.99 37.39 7.43
N GLY A 587 -21.07 36.76 6.94
CA GLY A 587 -22.32 37.45 6.63
C GLY A 587 -22.94 37.14 5.28
N ALA A 588 -23.53 35.94 5.12
CA ALA A 588 -24.82 35.75 4.46
C ALA A 588 -25.29 34.30 4.65
N ASP A 589 -26.46 34.16 5.24
CA ASP A 589 -27.18 32.91 5.51
C ASP A 589 -27.36 32.06 4.24
N VAL A 590 -26.59 30.97 4.12
CA VAL A 590 -26.84 29.88 3.17
C VAL A 590 -26.61 28.54 3.86
N GLY A 591 -27.70 27.94 4.32
CA GLY A 591 -27.94 26.50 4.23
C GLY A 591 -26.88 25.59 4.85
N ASP A 592 -26.81 25.63 6.17
CA ASP A 592 -26.15 24.72 7.10
C ASP A 592 -25.82 23.31 6.53
N GLU A 593 -24.57 23.13 6.09
CA GLU A 593 -23.93 21.82 5.84
C GLU A 593 -23.55 21.14 7.17
N SER A 594 -24.34 21.29 8.24
CA SER A 594 -24.16 20.56 9.48
C SER A 594 -24.71 19.13 9.32
N GLY A 595 -23.87 18.16 9.66
CA GLY A 595 -24.16 16.73 9.59
C GLY A 595 -22.87 15.91 9.45
N ASP A 596 -22.18 15.74 10.58
CA ASP A 596 -21.10 14.79 10.86
C ASP A 596 -19.82 14.87 10.00
N ASP A 597 -18.89 15.71 10.46
CA ASP A 597 -17.44 15.57 10.22
C ASP A 597 -16.77 14.65 11.27
N SER A 598 -17.58 13.97 12.10
CA SER A 598 -17.18 12.76 12.81
C SER A 598 -17.60 11.55 11.99
N GLY A 599 -16.73 11.15 11.05
CA GLY A 599 -16.86 9.90 10.33
C GLY A 599 -16.91 8.72 11.30
N ASP A 600 -18.14 8.32 11.64
CA ASP A 600 -18.46 7.11 12.34
C ASP A 600 -17.97 5.93 11.49
N ASN A 601 -16.82 5.38 11.88
CA ASN A 601 -16.18 4.27 11.21
C ASN A 601 -16.94 2.98 11.56
N ASP A 602 -18.10 2.80 10.93
CA ASP A 602 -18.95 1.63 11.11
C ASP A 602 -18.41 0.45 10.29
N SER A 603 -17.24 -0.06 10.69
CA SER A 603 -16.76 -1.39 10.31
C SER A 603 -15.63 -1.88 11.23
N ALA A 604 -15.98 -2.29 12.45
CA ALA A 604 -15.18 -3.25 13.24
C ALA A 604 -16.01 -3.81 14.40
N GLN A 605 -17.14 -4.45 14.09
CA GLN A 605 -17.77 -5.40 15.00
C GLN A 605 -17.66 -6.80 14.37
N ASP A 606 -17.24 -7.74 15.21
CA ASP A 606 -17.09 -9.19 15.00
C ASP A 606 -15.94 -9.68 14.10
N GLU A 607 -14.72 -9.65 14.63
CA GLU A 607 -13.99 -10.82 15.18
C GLU A 607 -12.56 -10.41 15.58
#